data_AF-A0A2H9SEK4-F1
#
_entry.id   AF-A0A2H9SEK4-F1
#
_cell.length_a   1.000
_cell.length_b   1.000
_cell.length_c   1.000
_cell.angle_alpha   90.00
_cell.angle_beta   90.00
_cell.angle_gamma   90.00
#
_symmetry.space_group_name_H-M   'P 1'
#
loop_
_entity.id
_entity.type
_entity.pdbx_description
1 polymer ?
#
loop_
_entity_poly.entity_id
_entity_poly.type
_entity_poly.pdbx_seq_one_letter_code
_entity_poly.pdbx_strand_id
1 'polypeptide(L)' 'MSHKKIDKKKLHKHHLKAAEHHKKAAEHHSEAAKHHEAGEHEKGQASAYLALAHGRHAKDESCEACSHYAGIEVER' A
#
# COMPACT_ATOMS: atom_id res chain seq x y z
N MET A 1 21.06 26.06 -6.44
CA MET A 1 20.00 25.11 -6.08
C MET A 1 20.67 23.90 -5.43
N SER A 2 20.53 23.71 -4.12
CA SER A 2 21.11 22.55 -3.43
C SER A 2 20.39 21.29 -3.86
N HIS A 3 21.11 20.38 -4.53
CA HIS A 3 20.62 19.02 -4.76
C HIS A 3 20.41 18.35 -3.40
N LYS A 4 19.18 18.35 -2.88
CA LYS A 4 18.80 17.46 -1.76
C LYS A 4 19.19 16.04 -2.20
N LYS A 5 20.13 15.42 -1.49
CA LYS A 5 20.56 14.05 -1.77
C LYS A 5 19.34 13.14 -1.61
N ILE A 6 18.84 12.62 -2.72
CA ILE A 6 17.81 11.57 -2.72
C ILE A 6 18.39 10.35 -2.00
N ASP A 7 17.79 9.97 -0.87
CA ASP A 7 18.16 8.73 -0.18
C ASP A 7 17.55 7.55 -0.92
N LYS A 8 18.35 6.98 -1.83
CA LYS A 8 17.99 5.82 -2.64
C LYS A 8 17.57 4.61 -1.80
N LYS A 9 18.12 4.44 -0.59
CA LYS A 9 17.76 3.32 0.29
C LYS A 9 16.37 3.52 0.87
N LYS A 10 16.05 4.76 1.26
CA LYS A 10 14.72 5.11 1.78
C LYS A 10 13.66 4.97 0.69
N LEU A 11 13.93 5.45 -0.52
CA LEU A 11 13.03 5.30 -1.67
C LEU A 11 12.77 3.82 -2.01
N HIS A 12 13.83 2.99 -2.05
CA HIS A 12 13.70 1.55 -2.25
C HIS A 12 12.82 0.91 -1.17
N LYS A 13 13.01 1.27 0.10
CA LYS A 13 12.22 0.74 1.22
C LYS A 13 10.74 1.08 1.11
N HIS A 14 10.40 2.32 0.76
CA HIS A 14 9.00 2.73 0.57
C HIS A 14 8.34 1.99 -0.59
N HIS A 15 9.02 1.85 -1.73
CA HIS A 15 8.48 1.06 -2.85
C HIS A 15 8.31 -0.42 -2.49
N LEU A 16 9.27 -1.01 -1.77
CA LEU A 16 9.20 -2.40 -1.35
C LEU A 16 8.00 -2.64 -0.42
N LYS A 17 7.80 -1.77 0.58
CA LYS A 17 6.64 -1.83 1.46
C LYS A 17 5.31 -1.61 0.72
N ALA A 18 5.27 -0.67 -0.21
CA ALA A 18 4.08 -0.46 -1.05
C ALA A 18 3.73 -1.72 -1.84
N ALA A 19 4.74 -2.40 -2.41
CA ALA A 19 4.54 -3.67 -3.09
C ALA A 19 4.05 -4.78 -2.15
N GLU A 20 4.60 -4.88 -0.93
CA GLU A 20 4.13 -5.83 0.08
C GLU A 20 2.67 -5.60 0.46
N HIS A 21 2.27 -4.33 0.67
CA HIS A 21 0.88 -3.98 0.96
C HIS A 21 -0.05 -4.28 -0.22
N HIS A 22 0.35 -3.99 -1.46
CA HIS A 22 -0.43 -4.37 -2.63
C HIS A 22 -0.59 -5.88 -2.76
N LYS A 23 0.46 -6.66 -2.47
CA LYS A 23 0.39 -8.12 -2.48
C LYS A 23 -0.65 -8.62 -1.46
N LYS A 24 -0.60 -8.15 -0.22
CA LYS A 24 -1.57 -8.51 0.82
C LYS A 24 -2.99 -8.08 0.47
N ALA A 25 -3.15 -6.90 -0.14
CA ALA A 25 -4.45 -6.45 -0.62
C ALA A 25 -5.03 -7.39 -1.69
N ALA A 26 -4.22 -7.84 -2.64
CA ALA A 26 -4.62 -8.79 -3.66
C ALA A 26 -4.99 -10.16 -3.07
N GLU A 27 -4.23 -10.64 -2.07
CA GLU A 27 -4.52 -11.88 -1.34
C GLU A 27 -5.90 -11.79 -0.65
N HIS A 28 -6.16 -10.71 0.10
CA HIS A 28 -7.45 -10.54 0.77
C HIS A 28 -8.62 -10.29 -0.19
N HIS A 29 -8.41 -9.62 -1.33
CA HIS A 29 -9.44 -9.55 -2.37
C HIS A 29 -9.77 -10.93 -2.93
N SER A 30 -8.76 -11.78 -3.10
CA SER A 30 -8.95 -13.15 -3.57
C SER A 30 -9.71 -13.99 -2.54
N GLU A 31 -9.43 -13.82 -1.25
CA GLU A 31 -10.20 -14.45 -0.16
C GLU A 31 -11.64 -13.94 -0.10
N ALA A 32 -11.84 -12.63 -0.23
CA ALA A 32 -13.16 -12.02 -0.26
C ALA A 32 -14.01 -12.58 -1.40
N ALA A 33 -13.42 -12.73 -2.59
CA ALA A 33 -14.09 -13.33 -3.74
C ALA A 33 -14.53 -14.78 -3.46
N LYS A 34 -13.65 -15.60 -2.85
CA LYS A 34 -13.99 -16.99 -2.46
C LYS A 34 -15.13 -17.03 -1.45
N HIS A 35 -15.11 -16.18 -0.43
CA HIS A 35 -16.19 -16.14 0.56
C HIS A 35 -17.52 -15.66 -0.04
N HIS A 36 -17.49 -14.70 -0.97
CA HIS A 36 -18.69 -14.27 -1.67
C HIS A 36 -19.25 -15.35 -2.60
N GLU A 37 -18.39 -16.11 -3.29
CA GLU A 37 -18.80 -17.27 -4.09
C GLU A 37 -19.44 -18.36 -3.23
N ALA A 38 -18.91 -18.59 -2.03
CA ALA A 38 -19.45 -19.54 -1.06
C ALA A 38 -20.72 -19.05 -0.30
N GLY A 39 -21.18 -17.81 -0.53
CA GLY A 39 -22.31 -17.21 0.18
C GLY A 39 -22.00 -16.70 1.59
N GLU A 40 -20.73 -16.73 2.01
CA GLU A 40 -20.25 -16.24 3.31
C GLU A 40 -19.99 -14.73 3.29
N HIS A 41 -21.05 -13.93 3.06
CA HIS A 41 -20.91 -12.50 2.80
C HIS A 41 -20.20 -11.70 3.90
N GLU A 42 -20.41 -12.03 5.17
CA GLU A 42 -19.77 -11.35 6.31
C GLU A 42 -18.24 -11.54 6.30
N LYS A 43 -17.77 -12.76 6.01
CA LYS A 43 -16.33 -13.05 5.86
C LYS A 43 -15.76 -12.38 4.63
N GLY A 44 -16.52 -12.38 3.53
CA GLY A 44 -16.15 -11.65 2.31
C GLY A 44 -15.95 -10.15 2.55
N GLN A 45 -16.87 -9.53 3.31
CA GLN A 45 -16.75 -8.12 3.69
C GLN A 45 -15.54 -7.86 4.59
N ALA A 46 -15.28 -8.72 5.58
CA ALA A 46 -14.12 -8.59 6.45
C ALA A 46 -12.80 -8.63 5.66
N SER A 47 -12.65 -9.59 4.74
CA SER A 47 -11.48 -9.67 3.85
C SER A 47 -11.39 -8.47 2.91
N ALA A 48 -12.51 -8.02 2.34
CA ALA A 48 -12.52 -6.81 1.49
C ALA A 48 -12.10 -5.56 2.26
N TYR A 49 -12.47 -5.44 3.54
CA TYR A 49 -12.04 -4.35 4.41
C TYR A 49 -10.53 -4.37 4.66
N LEU A 50 -9.96 -5.54 4.94
CA LEU A 50 -8.51 -5.71 5.10
C LEU A 50 -7.77 -5.37 3.81
N ALA A 51 -8.31 -5.79 2.66
CA ALA A 51 -7.74 -5.45 1.36
C ALA A 51 -7.69 -3.93 1.13
N LEU A 52 -8.77 -3.22 1.46
CA LEU A 52 -8.83 -1.76 1.39
C LEU A 52 -7.81 -1.09 2.31
N ALA A 53 -7.66 -1.56 3.55
CA ALA A 53 -6.69 -1.04 4.49
C ALA A 53 -5.25 -1.16 3.95
N HIS A 54 -4.90 -2.33 3.43
CA HIS A 54 -3.59 -2.52 2.79
C HIS A 54 -3.41 -1.67 1.53
N GLY A 55 -4.45 -1.52 0.69
CA GLY A 55 -4.39 -0.61 -0.46
C GLY A 55 -4.11 0.84 -0.08
N ARG A 56 -4.69 1.32 1.03
CA ARG A 56 -4.42 2.66 1.58
C ARG A 56 -2.96 2.78 2.04
N HIS A 57 -2.46 1.80 2.78
CA HIS A 57 -1.07 1.82 3.25
C HIS A 57 -0.07 1.79 2.07
N ALA A 58 -0.38 1.02 1.02
CA ALA A 58 0.46 0.99 -0.18
C ALA A 58 0.51 2.36 -0.88
N LYS A 59 -0.63 3.06 -0.95
CA LYS A 59 -0.72 4.42 -1.47
C LYS A 59 0.10 5.39 -0.63
N ASP A 60 -0.01 5.32 0.70
CA ASP A 60 0.72 6.21 1.60
C ASP A 60 2.24 6.04 1.43
N GLU A 61 2.74 4.80 1.42
CA GLU A 61 4.16 4.52 1.19
C GLU A 61 4.60 4.95 -0.23
N SER A 62 3.73 4.83 -1.25
CA SER A 62 4.02 5.33 -2.59
C SER A 62 4.08 6.86 -2.65
N CYS A 63 3.20 7.55 -1.91
CA CYS A 63 3.24 9.00 -1.74
C CYS A 63 4.50 9.45 -1.00
N GLU A 64 4.93 8.73 0.04
CA GLU A 64 6.19 9.00 0.74
C GLU A 64 7.40 8.82 -0.18
N ALA A 65 7.42 7.77 -1.01
CA ALA A 65 8.45 7.58 -2.03
C ALA A 65 8.50 8.75 -3.03
N CYS A 66 7.34 9.18 -3.51
CA CYS A 66 7.21 10.30 -4.45
C CYS A 66 7.70 11.63 -3.82
N SER A 67 7.28 11.90 -2.58
CA SER A 67 7.65 13.08 -1.81
C SER A 67 9.16 13.14 -1.57
N HIS A 68 9.77 11.99 -1.22
CA HIS A 68 11.22 11.87 -1.08
C HIS A 68 12.01 12.06 -2.38
N TYR A 69 11.47 11.60 -3.51
CA TYR A 69 12.08 11.84 -4.82
C TYR A 69 12.00 13.32 -5.23
N ALA A 70 10.86 13.97 -4.96
CA ALA A 70 10.63 15.38 -5.30
C ALA A 70 11.33 16.37 -4.34
N GLY A 71 11.92 15.90 -3.24
CA GLY A 71 12.50 16.76 -2.19
C GLY A 71 11.45 17.56 -1.39
N ILE A 72 10.17 17.25 -1.61
CA ILE A 72 9.02 17.78 -0.87
C ILE A 72 8.92 16.91 0.39
N GLU A 73 9.55 17.35 1.48
CA GLU A 73 9.22 16.77 2.78
C GLU A 73 7.80 17.22 3.08
N VAL A 74 6.85 16.28 3.01
CA VAL A 74 5.49 16.53 3.47
C VAL A 74 5.57 16.59 4.99
N GLU A 75 5.74 17.81 5.51
CA GLU A 75 5.61 18.10 6.94
C GLU A 75 4.21 17.64 7.36
N ARG A 76 4.15 16.72 8.32
CA ARG A 76 2.93 16.08 8.81
C ARG A 76 2.69 16.43 10.26
#